data_AF-A0A929IVZ2-F1
#
_entry.id   AF-A0A929IVZ2-F1
#
_cell.length_a   1.000
_cell.length_b   1.000
_cell.length_c   1.000
_cell.angle_alpha   90.00
_cell.angle_beta   90.00
_cell.angle_gamma   90.00
#
_symmetry.space_group_name_H-M   'P 1'
#
loop_
_entity.id
_entity.type
_entity.pdbx_description
1 polymer ?
#
loop_
_entity_poly.entity_id
_entity_poly.type
_entity_poly.pdbx_seq_one_letter_code
_entity_poly.pdbx_strand_id
1 'polypeptide(L)'
;MISKHIFAGLLSISFGAVFNNAVANDLDDAVDAMRSGDFAEAYCIMRPLADDGDADAQYNIGWMYMNGYGLRVNDSLALEWWEKASEQGHSDASFSIGMLYSLGEGEVSKDSNEAIDYYLIAADAGHEDAVAILKSMMVRNDRFVRERLHSIIHNRESLFGIERHVKAKKLNARKGPSTETKVVAGLLKGETVLEINKQGQWSQVIVLADEDIDRTVWVYNPLLEN
;
A
#
# COMPACT_ATOMS: atom_id res chain seq x y z
N MET A 1 -18.31 -69.00 27.69
CA MET A 1 -19.71 -69.42 27.54
C MET A 1 -20.57 -68.26 28.06
N ILE A 2 -21.28 -67.55 27.18
CA ILE A 2 -22.65 -66.96 27.32
C ILE A 2 -23.00 -66.37 28.72
N SER A 3 -23.55 -65.18 28.97
CA SER A 3 -24.08 -64.01 28.23
C SER A 3 -24.70 -63.09 29.31
N LYS A 4 -24.79 -61.77 29.07
CA LYS A 4 -26.04 -60.95 29.06
C LYS A 4 -25.80 -59.49 29.48
N HIS A 5 -26.07 -58.60 28.52
CA HIS A 5 -26.73 -57.27 28.54
C HIS A 5 -26.49 -56.31 29.73
N ILE A 6 -26.24 -55.02 29.49
CA ILE A 6 -27.28 -53.98 29.30
C ILE A 6 -26.76 -52.75 28.52
N PHE A 7 -27.68 -52.20 27.71
CA PHE A 7 -27.69 -50.94 26.95
C PHE A 7 -27.41 -49.67 27.76
N ALA A 8 -26.88 -48.62 27.12
CA ALA A 8 -27.51 -47.28 26.97
C ALA A 8 -26.48 -46.13 26.89
N GLY A 9 -26.72 -45.19 25.97
CA GLY A 9 -26.26 -43.80 26.11
C GLY A 9 -25.33 -43.29 25.02
N LEU A 10 -25.89 -42.85 23.88
CA LEU A 10 -25.27 -41.81 23.06
C LEU A 10 -25.14 -40.53 23.89
N LEU A 11 -23.97 -39.90 23.86
CA LEU A 11 -23.87 -38.44 23.87
C LEU A 11 -22.85 -38.01 22.81
N SER A 12 -23.32 -37.91 21.58
CA SER A 12 -22.70 -37.07 20.58
C SER A 12 -22.86 -35.62 21.04
N ILE A 13 -21.82 -35.07 21.66
CA ILE A 13 -21.76 -33.62 21.85
C ILE A 13 -21.46 -33.04 20.47
N SER A 14 -22.52 -32.54 19.82
CA SER A 14 -22.37 -31.61 18.71
C SER A 14 -21.63 -30.40 19.25
N PHE A 15 -20.40 -30.18 18.81
CA PHE A 15 -19.70 -28.92 18.99
C PHE A 15 -20.40 -27.91 18.07
N GLY A 16 -21.54 -27.41 18.54
CA GLY A 16 -22.32 -26.38 17.88
C GLY A 16 -21.54 -25.07 17.95
N ALA A 17 -21.33 -24.47 16.78
CA ALA A 17 -20.72 -23.18 16.60
C ALA A 17 -21.37 -22.11 17.51
N VAL A 18 -20.59 -21.62 18.47
CA VAL A 18 -20.83 -20.33 19.15
C VAL A 18 -19.53 -19.53 19.07
N PHE A 19 -19.12 -19.20 17.86
CA PHE A 19 -18.12 -18.17 17.60
C PHE A 19 -18.63 -17.48 16.35
N ASN A 20 -19.26 -16.30 16.49
CA ASN A 20 -19.40 -15.27 15.44
C ASN A 20 -20.36 -14.12 15.80
N ASN A 21 -20.63 -13.82 17.08
CA ASN A 21 -21.45 -12.63 17.40
C ASN A 21 -21.00 -11.84 18.65
N ALA A 22 -19.89 -12.21 19.30
CA ALA A 22 -19.35 -11.48 20.46
C ALA A 22 -18.17 -10.57 20.06
N VAL A 23 -17.22 -11.11 19.27
CA VAL A 23 -15.98 -10.42 18.85
C VAL A 23 -16.22 -9.11 18.10
N ALA A 24 -17.27 -9.03 17.28
CA ALA A 24 -17.60 -7.82 16.52
C ALA A 24 -18.09 -6.65 17.40
N ASN A 25 -18.67 -6.93 18.58
CA ASN A 25 -19.13 -5.87 19.47
C ASN A 25 -17.97 -5.27 20.27
N ASP A 26 -16.92 -6.05 20.54
CA ASP A 26 -15.82 -5.62 21.41
C ASP A 26 -14.95 -4.54 20.73
N LEU A 27 -14.68 -4.63 19.42
CA LEU A 27 -13.92 -3.58 18.73
C LEU A 27 -14.73 -2.28 18.57
N ASP A 28 -16.04 -2.39 18.29
CA ASP A 28 -16.93 -1.21 18.20
C ASP A 28 -16.96 -0.45 19.54
N ASP A 29 -17.04 -1.15 20.67
CA ASP A 29 -16.96 -0.56 22.01
C ASP A 29 -15.62 0.16 22.23
N ALA A 30 -14.51 -0.41 21.77
CA ALA A 30 -13.21 0.25 21.84
C ALA A 30 -13.17 1.54 21.00
N VAL A 31 -13.73 1.52 19.80
CA VAL A 31 -13.78 2.70 18.92
C VAL A 31 -14.68 3.78 19.54
N ASP A 32 -15.78 3.41 20.18
CA ASP A 32 -16.63 4.35 20.90
C ASP A 32 -15.94 4.95 22.13
N ALA A 33 -15.14 4.17 22.85
CA ALA A 33 -14.26 4.67 23.91
C ALA A 33 -13.23 5.67 23.35
N MET A 34 -12.58 5.36 22.21
CA MET A 34 -11.66 6.30 21.53
C MET A 34 -12.36 7.60 21.12
N ARG A 35 -13.56 7.52 20.54
CA ARG A 35 -14.37 8.69 20.16
C ARG A 35 -14.75 9.55 21.35
N SER A 36 -14.94 8.93 22.51
CA SER A 36 -15.24 9.60 23.78
C SER A 36 -13.99 10.12 24.50
N GLY A 37 -12.79 9.79 24.00
CA GLY A 37 -11.51 10.16 24.58
C GLY A 37 -11.07 9.27 25.76
N ASP A 38 -11.78 8.18 26.04
CA ASP A 38 -11.36 7.18 27.04
C ASP A 38 -10.39 6.18 26.42
N PHE A 39 -9.17 6.66 26.19
CA PHE A 39 -8.12 5.85 25.58
C PHE A 39 -7.61 4.73 26.50
N ALA A 40 -7.81 4.82 27.81
CA ALA A 40 -7.44 3.73 28.72
C ALA A 40 -8.39 2.55 28.55
N GLU A 41 -9.71 2.82 28.52
CA GLU A 41 -10.72 1.81 28.23
C GLU A 41 -10.54 1.20 26.84
N ALA A 42 -10.34 2.04 25.81
CA ALA A 42 -10.09 1.58 24.45
C ALA A 42 -8.89 0.62 24.37
N TYR A 43 -7.77 0.96 25.02
CA TYR A 43 -6.60 0.08 25.06
C TYR A 43 -6.89 -1.25 25.76
N CYS A 44 -7.61 -1.21 26.90
CA CYS A 44 -7.97 -2.42 27.64
C CYS A 44 -8.83 -3.37 26.82
N ILE A 45 -9.72 -2.84 25.98
CA ILE A 45 -10.57 -3.64 25.09
C ILE A 45 -9.78 -4.17 23.89
N MET A 46 -9.00 -3.32 23.21
CA MET A 46 -8.27 -3.72 22.00
C MET A 46 -7.10 -4.66 22.28
N ARG A 47 -6.45 -4.55 23.45
CA ARG A 47 -5.25 -5.33 23.74
C ARG A 47 -5.44 -6.85 23.58
N PRO A 48 -6.44 -7.50 24.18
CA PRO A 48 -6.66 -8.93 23.97
C PRO A 48 -6.99 -9.25 22.51
N LEU A 49 -7.79 -8.42 21.81
CA LEU A 49 -8.11 -8.62 20.39
C LEU A 49 -6.83 -8.59 19.53
N ALA A 50 -5.96 -7.63 19.76
CA ALA A 50 -4.69 -7.48 19.05
C ALA A 50 -3.73 -8.64 19.34
N ASP A 51 -3.70 -9.12 20.59
CA ASP A 51 -2.93 -10.31 20.99
C ASP A 51 -3.48 -11.60 20.33
N ASP A 52 -4.79 -11.67 20.08
CA ASP A 52 -5.46 -12.75 19.35
C ASP A 52 -5.35 -12.62 17.82
N GLY A 53 -4.72 -11.54 17.33
CA GLY A 53 -4.41 -11.35 15.92
C GLY A 53 -5.34 -10.40 15.15
N ASP A 54 -6.29 -9.74 15.81
CA ASP A 54 -7.18 -8.80 15.13
C ASP A 54 -6.39 -7.60 14.54
N ALA A 55 -6.41 -7.47 13.22
CA ALA A 55 -5.58 -6.51 12.50
C ALA A 55 -6.00 -5.05 12.76
N ASP A 56 -7.30 -4.77 12.94
CA ASP A 56 -7.80 -3.43 13.23
C ASP A 56 -7.41 -3.00 14.64
N ALA A 57 -7.49 -3.92 15.62
CA ALA A 57 -7.02 -3.68 16.98
C ALA A 57 -5.50 -3.45 17.02
N GLN A 58 -4.71 -4.24 16.27
CA GLN A 58 -3.27 -4.04 16.12
C GLN A 58 -2.97 -2.66 15.52
N TYR A 59 -3.67 -2.29 14.45
CA TYR A 59 -3.54 -0.98 13.81
C TYR A 59 -3.81 0.17 14.78
N ASN A 60 -4.93 0.11 15.51
CA ASN A 60 -5.35 1.15 16.44
C ASN A 60 -4.40 1.25 17.64
N ILE A 61 -3.89 0.14 18.17
CA ILE A 61 -2.86 0.18 19.23
C ILE A 61 -1.59 0.86 18.72
N GLY A 62 -1.15 0.57 17.49
CA GLY A 62 -0.03 1.26 16.88
C GLY A 62 -0.26 2.77 16.79
N TRP A 63 -1.46 3.19 16.38
CA TRP A 63 -1.86 4.60 16.33
C TRP A 63 -1.86 5.27 17.71
N MET A 64 -2.27 4.56 18.76
CA MET A 64 -2.22 5.06 20.14
C MET A 64 -0.80 5.26 20.64
N TYR A 65 0.12 4.33 20.33
CA TYR A 65 1.54 4.49 20.65
C TYR A 65 2.18 5.65 19.88
N MET A 66 1.83 5.86 18.61
CA MET A 66 2.35 6.99 17.82
C MET A 66 1.94 8.34 18.43
N ASN A 67 0.68 8.48 18.84
CA ASN A 67 0.13 9.76 19.27
C ASN A 67 0.13 9.99 20.78
N GLY A 68 0.47 8.97 21.58
CA GLY A 68 0.45 9.05 23.04
C GLY A 68 -0.96 9.07 23.64
N TYR A 69 -1.92 8.39 23.01
CA TYR A 69 -3.29 8.31 23.47
C TYR A 69 -3.47 7.18 24.48
N GLY A 70 -3.64 7.54 25.76
CA GLY A 70 -3.71 6.55 26.86
C GLY A 70 -2.39 5.82 27.15
N LEU A 71 -1.37 6.04 26.31
CA LEU A 71 -0.05 5.42 26.34
C LEU A 71 1.03 6.50 26.23
N ARG A 72 2.26 6.17 26.61
CA ARG A 72 3.41 7.04 26.32
C ARG A 72 3.81 6.84 24.86
N VAL A 73 4.12 7.95 24.17
CA VAL A 73 4.61 7.91 22.78
C VAL A 73 5.77 6.93 22.64
N ASN A 74 5.68 6.03 21.66
CA ASN A 74 6.71 5.06 21.32
C ASN A 74 6.56 4.59 19.86
N ASP A 75 7.34 5.20 18.97
CA ASP A 75 7.24 4.96 17.53
C ASP A 75 7.73 3.55 17.14
N SER A 76 8.68 2.99 17.89
CA SER A 76 9.17 1.62 17.71
C SER A 76 8.07 0.60 18.00
N LEU A 77 7.29 0.79 19.08
CA LEU A 77 6.13 -0.06 19.35
C LEU A 77 4.98 0.19 18.37
N ALA A 78 4.78 1.43 17.92
CA ALA A 78 3.80 1.73 16.88
C ALA A 78 4.10 0.95 15.61
N LEU A 79 5.37 0.98 15.17
CA LEU A 79 5.87 0.22 14.03
C LEU A 79 5.64 -1.28 14.22
N GLU A 80 6.04 -1.88 15.35
CA GLU A 80 5.84 -3.31 15.62
C GLU A 80 4.37 -3.74 15.52
N TRP A 81 3.43 -2.91 16.00
CA TRP A 81 2.01 -3.22 15.91
C TRP A 81 1.45 -3.06 14.50
N TRP A 82 1.87 -2.01 13.79
CA TRP A 82 1.48 -1.82 12.40
C TRP A 82 2.06 -2.91 11.49
N GLU A 83 3.27 -3.40 11.74
CA GLU A 83 3.88 -4.48 10.96
C GLU A 83 3.02 -5.75 11.05
N LYS A 84 2.54 -6.12 12.25
CA LYS A 84 1.62 -7.26 12.42
C LYS A 84 0.32 -7.09 11.66
N ALA A 85 -0.27 -5.89 11.67
CA ALA A 85 -1.49 -5.62 10.91
C ALA A 85 -1.22 -5.64 9.39
N SER A 86 -0.09 -5.09 8.96
CA SER A 86 0.37 -5.07 7.56
C SER A 86 0.62 -6.47 7.02
N GLU A 87 1.20 -7.38 7.81
CA GLU A 87 1.38 -8.80 7.45
C GLU A 87 0.06 -9.52 7.15
N GLN A 88 -1.05 -9.02 7.68
CA GLN A 88 -2.40 -9.51 7.43
C GLN A 88 -3.11 -8.82 6.27
N GLY A 89 -2.44 -7.88 5.59
CA GLY A 89 -2.98 -7.11 4.47
C GLY A 89 -3.75 -5.86 4.89
N HIS A 90 -3.61 -5.39 6.13
CA HIS A 90 -4.26 -4.15 6.57
C HIS A 90 -3.63 -2.93 5.88
N SER A 91 -4.36 -2.36 4.93
CA SER A 91 -3.81 -1.36 4.02
C SER A 91 -3.39 -0.05 4.71
N ASP A 92 -4.16 0.46 5.69
CA ASP A 92 -3.80 1.68 6.45
C ASP A 92 -2.57 1.48 7.35
N ALA A 93 -2.34 0.26 7.83
CA ALA A 93 -1.16 -0.07 8.62
C ALA A 93 0.09 0.01 7.75
N SER A 94 0.08 -0.64 6.58
CA SER A 94 1.18 -0.54 5.60
C SER A 94 1.42 0.92 5.18
N PHE A 95 0.36 1.70 4.95
CA PHE A 95 0.48 3.12 4.62
C PHE A 95 1.11 3.93 5.76
N SER A 96 0.70 3.67 7.01
CA SER A 96 1.23 4.35 8.19
C SER A 96 2.71 4.05 8.42
N ILE A 97 3.15 2.81 8.17
CA ILE A 97 4.57 2.44 8.19
C ILE A 97 5.34 3.19 7.10
N GLY A 98 4.78 3.23 5.88
CA GLY A 98 5.38 3.98 4.76
C GLY A 98 5.56 5.46 5.09
N MET A 99 4.56 6.08 5.74
CA MET A 99 4.63 7.45 6.22
C MET A 99 5.70 7.64 7.30
N LEU A 100 5.77 6.72 8.28
CA LEU A 100 6.76 6.76 9.36
C LEU A 100 8.19 6.73 8.80
N TYR A 101 8.49 5.82 7.88
CA TYR A 101 9.80 5.79 7.20
C TYR A 101 10.04 7.00 6.29
N SER A 102 9.00 7.58 5.68
CA SER A 102 9.14 8.75 4.81
C SER A 102 9.52 10.02 5.59
N LEU A 103 8.94 10.19 6.77
CA LEU A 103 9.16 11.33 7.65
C LEU A 103 10.41 11.13 8.52
N GLY A 104 10.57 9.91 9.06
CA GLY A 104 11.51 9.60 10.13
C GLY A 104 11.10 10.30 11.43
N GLU A 105 10.52 9.55 12.36
CA GLU A 105 10.03 10.10 13.64
C GLU A 105 10.58 9.30 14.83
N GLY A 106 10.88 10.04 15.91
CA GLY A 106 11.51 9.54 17.13
C GLY A 106 12.70 8.62 16.89
N GLU A 107 12.53 7.33 17.20
CA GLU A 107 13.58 6.31 17.08
C GLU A 107 13.65 5.67 15.67
N VAL A 108 12.61 5.83 14.85
CA VAL A 108 12.57 5.30 13.49
C VAL A 108 13.18 6.31 12.53
N SER A 109 14.38 5.97 12.04
CA SER A 109 15.09 6.80 11.07
C SER A 109 14.38 6.80 9.72
N LYS A 110 14.43 7.94 9.04
CA LYS A 110 13.93 8.07 7.68
C LYS A 110 14.62 7.08 6.73
N ASP A 111 13.82 6.33 5.98
CA ASP A 111 14.29 5.45 4.90
C ASP A 111 13.32 5.52 3.71
N SER A 112 13.81 5.98 2.56
CA SER A 112 12.97 6.16 1.38
C SER A 112 12.67 4.86 0.63
N ASN A 113 13.52 3.84 0.75
CA ASN A 113 13.26 2.54 0.14
C ASN A 113 12.20 1.79 0.94
N GLU A 114 12.35 1.73 2.26
CA GLU A 114 11.32 1.13 3.13
C GLU A 114 9.97 1.83 2.96
N ALA A 115 9.97 3.17 2.89
CA ALA A 115 8.74 3.92 2.62
C ALA A 115 8.07 3.49 1.30
N ILE A 116 8.84 3.38 0.21
CA ILE A 116 8.31 2.92 -1.08
C ILE A 116 7.79 1.49 -0.99
N ASP A 117 8.52 0.59 -0.34
CA ASP A 117 8.15 -0.83 -0.23
C ASP A 117 6.82 -0.98 0.54
N TYR A 118 6.66 -0.27 1.66
CA TYR A 118 5.40 -0.26 2.41
C TYR A 118 4.25 0.46 1.67
N TYR A 119 4.52 1.54 0.93
CA TYR A 119 3.50 2.14 0.06
C TYR A 119 3.05 1.19 -1.06
N LEU A 120 3.95 0.34 -1.59
CA LEU A 120 3.57 -0.66 -2.59
C LEU A 120 2.68 -1.74 -1.97
N ILE A 121 3.00 -2.21 -0.76
CA ILE A 121 2.15 -3.15 -0.03
C ILE A 121 0.75 -2.53 0.20
N ALA A 122 0.69 -1.28 0.66
CA ALA A 122 -0.57 -0.57 0.86
C ALA A 122 -1.36 -0.40 -0.45
N ALA A 123 -0.68 -0.04 -1.54
CA ALA A 123 -1.29 0.12 -2.87
C ALA A 123 -1.84 -1.21 -3.42
N ASP A 124 -1.09 -2.30 -3.27
CA ASP A 124 -1.51 -3.65 -3.67
C ASP A 124 -2.72 -4.12 -2.84
N ALA A 125 -2.85 -3.64 -1.60
CA ALA A 125 -4.01 -3.85 -0.73
C ALA A 125 -5.17 -2.85 -0.96
N GLY A 126 -5.05 -1.94 -1.94
CA GLY A 126 -6.12 -1.01 -2.33
C GLY A 126 -6.10 0.36 -1.66
N HIS A 127 -5.03 0.73 -0.95
CA HIS A 127 -4.92 2.06 -0.34
C HIS A 127 -4.67 3.15 -1.39
N GLU A 128 -5.68 3.99 -1.64
CA GLU A 128 -5.64 4.99 -2.72
C GLU A 128 -4.59 6.09 -2.50
N ASP A 129 -4.39 6.55 -1.27
CA ASP A 129 -3.36 7.58 -1.00
C ASP A 129 -1.94 7.04 -1.23
N ALA A 130 -1.68 5.76 -1.00
CA ALA A 130 -0.39 5.14 -1.29
C ALA A 130 -0.10 5.18 -2.80
N VAL A 131 -1.11 4.84 -3.62
CA VAL A 131 -1.05 4.97 -5.08
C VAL A 131 -0.78 6.43 -5.47
N ALA A 132 -1.49 7.39 -4.87
CA ALA A 132 -1.32 8.81 -5.17
C ALA A 132 0.10 9.32 -4.81
N ILE A 133 0.66 8.90 -3.67
CA ILE A 133 2.02 9.24 -3.25
C ILE A 133 3.04 8.68 -4.24
N LEU A 134 2.98 7.37 -4.53
CA LEU A 134 3.90 6.72 -5.47
C LEU A 134 3.83 7.36 -6.86
N LYS A 135 2.62 7.64 -7.34
CA LYS A 135 2.38 8.35 -8.60
C LYS A 135 2.95 9.77 -8.59
N SER A 136 2.82 10.50 -7.49
CA SER A 136 3.45 11.82 -7.30
C SER A 136 4.98 11.73 -7.33
N MET A 137 5.57 10.70 -6.74
CA MET A 137 7.02 10.45 -6.80
C MET A 137 7.48 10.15 -8.23
N MET A 138 6.73 9.34 -8.98
CA MET A 138 6.99 9.09 -10.42
C MET A 138 6.93 10.38 -11.24
N VAL A 139 5.86 11.17 -11.06
CA VAL A 139 5.65 12.46 -11.74
C VAL A 139 6.79 13.44 -11.49
N ARG A 140 7.32 13.47 -10.27
CA ARG A 140 8.46 14.32 -9.89
C ARG A 140 9.82 13.73 -10.25
N ASN A 141 9.86 12.51 -10.78
CA ASN A 141 11.09 11.78 -11.08
C ASN A 141 11.99 11.66 -9.84
N ASP A 142 11.36 11.32 -8.70
CA ASP A 142 12.06 11.08 -7.44
C ASP A 142 13.16 10.03 -7.62
N ARG A 143 14.33 10.28 -7.03
CA ARG A 143 15.53 9.46 -7.23
C ARG A 143 15.27 7.98 -6.91
N PHE A 144 14.66 7.68 -5.77
CA PHE A 144 14.50 6.29 -5.32
C PHE A 144 13.49 5.53 -6.17
N VAL A 145 12.45 6.23 -6.65
CA VAL A 145 11.51 5.66 -7.62
C VAL A 145 12.17 5.43 -8.96
N ARG A 146 13.00 6.35 -9.47
CA ARG A 146 13.71 6.17 -10.74
C ARG A 146 14.62 4.95 -10.75
N GLU A 147 15.37 4.75 -9.67
CA GLU A 147 16.28 3.62 -9.51
C GLU A 147 15.55 2.25 -9.59
N ARG A 148 14.23 2.21 -9.37
CA ARG A 148 13.39 1.00 -9.38
C ARG A 148 12.13 1.12 -10.24
N LEU A 149 12.04 2.09 -11.16
CA LEU A 149 10.78 2.52 -11.78
C LEU A 149 10.03 1.35 -12.44
N HIS A 150 10.74 0.58 -13.25
CA HIS A 150 10.16 -0.57 -13.97
C HIS A 150 9.73 -1.69 -13.01
N SER A 151 10.52 -1.97 -11.99
CA SER A 151 10.15 -2.94 -10.94
C SER A 151 8.92 -2.50 -10.14
N ILE A 152 8.72 -1.19 -9.93
CA ILE A 152 7.58 -0.64 -9.21
C ILE A 152 6.30 -0.84 -10.02
N ILE A 153 6.32 -0.49 -11.31
CA ILE A 153 5.11 -0.53 -12.16
C ILE A 153 4.80 -1.92 -12.69
N HIS A 154 5.76 -2.85 -12.72
CA HIS A 154 5.57 -4.19 -13.24
C HIS A 154 4.46 -4.94 -12.49
N ASN A 155 3.46 -5.44 -13.23
CA ASN A 155 2.22 -6.05 -12.71
C ASN A 155 1.34 -5.10 -11.87
N ARG A 156 1.62 -3.79 -11.92
CA ARG A 156 0.89 -2.73 -11.22
C ARG A 156 0.52 -1.56 -12.15
N GLU A 157 0.60 -1.77 -13.46
CA GLU A 157 0.41 -0.72 -14.47
C GLU A 157 -0.95 -0.05 -14.30
N SER A 158 -1.99 -0.86 -14.03
CA SER A 158 -3.37 -0.41 -13.80
C SER A 158 -3.55 0.47 -12.55
N LEU A 159 -2.67 0.39 -11.55
CA LEU A 159 -2.72 1.27 -10.37
C LEU A 159 -2.26 2.68 -10.73
N PHE A 160 -1.27 2.82 -11.62
CA PHE A 160 -0.59 4.08 -11.84
C PHE A 160 -1.10 4.85 -13.06
N GLY A 161 -1.61 4.17 -14.08
CA GLY A 161 -2.01 4.83 -15.31
C GLY A 161 -2.78 3.96 -16.31
N ILE A 162 -2.90 4.50 -17.52
CA ILE A 162 -3.57 3.84 -18.64
C ILE A 162 -2.52 3.53 -19.70
N GLU A 163 -2.42 2.26 -20.09
CA GLU A 163 -1.56 1.86 -21.19
C GLU A 163 -2.08 2.44 -22.51
N ARG A 164 -1.17 3.02 -23.30
CA ARG A 164 -1.45 3.61 -24.60
C ARG A 164 -0.36 3.21 -25.58
N HIS A 165 -0.75 2.84 -26.79
CA HIS A 165 0.17 2.84 -27.92
C HIS A 165 0.22 4.24 -28.52
N VAL A 166 1.42 4.82 -28.63
CA VAL A 166 1.62 6.18 -29.12
C VAL A 166 2.68 6.21 -30.21
N LYS A 167 2.41 6.98 -31.26
CA LYS A 167 3.37 7.21 -32.34
C LYS A 167 3.40 8.68 -32.70
N ALA A 168 4.58 9.28 -32.79
CA ALA A 168 4.75 10.69 -33.08
C ALA A 168 4.86 10.95 -34.58
N LYS A 169 4.12 11.94 -35.09
CA LYS A 169 4.15 12.37 -36.50
C LYS A 169 5.49 12.99 -36.89
N LYS A 170 6.04 13.80 -35.98
CA LYS A 170 7.30 14.52 -36.17
C LYS A 170 7.83 14.97 -34.81
N LEU A 171 9.10 14.67 -34.55
CA LEU A 171 9.84 15.12 -33.38
C LEU A 171 11.25 15.54 -33.80
N ASN A 172 11.74 16.62 -33.21
CA ASN A 172 13.13 17.04 -33.38
C ASN A 172 13.93 16.54 -32.17
N ALA A 173 14.88 15.63 -32.39
CA ALA A 173 15.87 15.26 -31.38
C ALA A 173 17.17 16.04 -31.59
N ARG A 174 17.88 16.36 -30.51
CA ARG A 174 19.31 16.75 -30.61
C ARG A 174 20.11 15.56 -31.15
N LYS A 175 21.17 15.83 -31.91
CA LYS A 175 22.10 14.80 -32.37
C LYS A 175 22.92 14.26 -31.19
N GLY A 176 23.04 12.94 -31.08
CA GLY A 176 23.87 12.24 -30.09
C GLY A 176 23.10 11.24 -29.23
N PRO A 177 23.77 10.27 -28.58
CA PRO A 177 23.13 9.34 -27.65
C PRO A 177 22.72 10.09 -26.38
N SER A 178 21.43 10.14 -26.11
CA SER A 178 20.85 10.67 -24.87
C SER A 178 19.55 9.93 -24.58
N THR A 179 19.09 9.94 -23.33
CA THR A 179 17.76 9.39 -22.98
C THR A 179 16.67 10.08 -23.80
N GLU A 180 16.79 11.38 -24.05
CA GLU A 180 15.88 12.14 -24.91
C GLU A 180 15.89 11.60 -26.36
N THR A 181 17.07 11.27 -26.89
CA THR A 181 17.19 10.69 -28.24
C THR A 181 16.54 9.31 -28.30
N LYS A 182 16.70 8.48 -27.26
CA LYS A 182 16.03 7.15 -27.16
C LYS A 182 14.51 7.31 -27.15
N VAL A 183 13.99 8.16 -26.26
CA VAL A 183 12.55 8.47 -26.16
C VAL A 183 11.99 8.92 -27.50
N VAL A 184 12.63 9.91 -28.15
CA VAL A 184 12.17 10.41 -29.45
C VAL A 184 12.21 9.33 -30.52
N ALA A 185 13.27 8.52 -30.57
CA ALA A 185 13.40 7.44 -31.55
C ALA A 185 12.33 6.35 -31.37
N GLY A 186 12.00 5.99 -30.11
CA GLY A 186 10.91 5.06 -29.79
C GLY A 186 9.55 5.62 -30.21
N LEU A 187 9.22 6.84 -29.77
CA LEU A 187 7.97 7.51 -30.13
C LEU A 187 7.78 7.67 -31.65
N LEU A 188 8.82 7.92 -32.43
CA LEU A 188 8.72 7.99 -33.90
C LEU A 188 8.41 6.63 -34.56
N LYS A 189 8.83 5.52 -33.94
CA LYS A 189 8.56 4.15 -34.42
C LYS A 189 7.20 3.61 -33.97
N GLY A 190 6.63 4.19 -32.91
CA GLY A 190 5.46 3.67 -32.21
C GLY A 190 5.92 2.93 -30.96
N GLU A 191 5.37 3.31 -29.81
CA GLU A 191 5.83 2.88 -28.49
C GLU A 191 4.63 2.61 -27.59
N THR A 192 4.73 1.61 -26.73
CA THR A 192 3.75 1.41 -25.66
C THR A 192 4.19 2.19 -24.43
N VAL A 193 3.31 3.05 -23.94
CA VAL A 193 3.57 3.92 -22.80
C VAL A 193 2.46 3.79 -21.76
N LEU A 194 2.80 3.97 -20.49
CA LEU A 194 1.84 4.13 -19.41
C LEU A 194 1.58 5.62 -19.19
N GLU A 195 0.40 6.12 -19.57
CA GLU A 195 -0.01 7.49 -19.26
C GLU A 195 -0.40 7.59 -17.80
N ILE A 196 0.43 8.27 -17.01
CA ILE A 196 0.21 8.42 -15.57
C ILE A 196 -0.45 9.76 -15.24
N ASN A 197 -0.23 10.82 -16.03
CA ASN A 197 -0.79 12.14 -15.72
C ASN A 197 -1.09 12.90 -17.02
N LYS A 198 -2.20 13.67 -17.03
CA LYS A 198 -2.63 14.45 -18.19
C LYS A 198 -2.93 15.89 -17.78
N GLN A 199 -2.26 16.83 -18.42
CA GLN A 199 -2.38 18.27 -18.17
C GLN A 199 -2.62 19.00 -19.49
N GLY A 200 -3.90 19.26 -19.78
CA GLY A 200 -4.32 19.87 -21.04
C GLY A 200 -3.89 19.04 -22.24
N GLN A 201 -3.00 19.61 -23.07
CA GLN A 201 -2.48 18.95 -24.27
C GLN A 201 -1.25 18.08 -24.01
N TRP A 202 -0.75 18.03 -22.78
CA TRP A 202 0.42 17.25 -22.41
C TRP A 202 0.03 16.03 -21.59
N SER A 203 0.72 14.92 -21.84
CA SER A 203 0.66 13.73 -21.00
C SER A 203 2.06 13.43 -20.47
N GLN A 204 2.15 13.05 -19.21
CA GLN A 204 3.35 12.48 -18.62
C GLN A 204 3.21 10.97 -18.65
N VAL A 205 4.21 10.30 -19.23
CA VAL A 205 4.16 8.88 -19.54
C VAL A 205 5.42 8.17 -19.09
N ILE A 206 5.32 6.86 -18.85
CA ILE A 206 6.46 5.95 -18.69
C ILE A 206 6.57 5.13 -19.98
N VAL A 207 7.75 5.04 -20.56
CA VAL A 207 8.00 4.17 -21.73
C VAL A 207 8.18 2.75 -21.21
N LEU A 208 7.36 1.79 -21.65
CA LEU A 208 7.35 0.44 -21.07
C LEU A 208 8.38 -0.51 -21.69
N ALA A 209 8.74 -0.33 -22.96
CA ALA A 209 9.58 -1.29 -23.68
C ALA A 209 11.11 -1.06 -23.52
N ASP A 210 11.53 0.12 -23.05
CA ASP A 210 12.94 0.48 -22.88
C ASP A 210 13.23 0.77 -21.40
N GLU A 211 13.69 -0.27 -20.69
CA GLU A 211 13.99 -0.21 -19.26
C GLU A 211 15.15 0.74 -18.93
N ASP A 212 15.98 1.13 -19.91
CA ASP A 212 17.02 2.15 -19.71
C ASP A 212 16.42 3.56 -19.52
N ILE A 213 15.13 3.74 -19.82
CA ILE A 213 14.39 4.97 -19.56
C ILE A 213 13.80 4.88 -18.16
N ASP A 214 14.62 5.25 -17.17
CA ASP A 214 14.35 5.19 -15.73
C ASP A 214 13.45 6.31 -15.20
N ARG A 215 12.74 7.03 -16.06
CA ARG A 215 12.05 8.27 -15.69
C ARG A 215 10.81 8.50 -16.53
N THR A 216 9.88 9.25 -15.96
CA THR A 216 8.70 9.74 -16.68
C THR A 216 9.09 10.85 -17.66
N VAL A 217 8.40 10.89 -18.79
CA VAL A 217 8.64 11.85 -19.87
C VAL A 217 7.36 12.57 -20.27
N TRP A 218 7.48 13.84 -20.62
CA TRP A 218 6.37 14.62 -21.14
C TRP A 218 6.22 14.45 -22.65
N VAL A 219 5.00 14.17 -23.08
CA VAL A 219 4.62 14.01 -24.48
C VAL A 219 3.50 14.99 -24.82
N TYR A 220 3.64 15.68 -25.94
CA TYR A 220 2.64 16.62 -26.44
C TYR A 220 1.65 15.88 -27.34
N ASN A 221 0.44 15.64 -26.83
CA ASN A 221 -0.58 14.81 -27.48
C ASN A 221 -0.92 15.25 -28.92
N PRO A 222 -1.01 16.55 -29.28
CA PRO A 222 -1.32 16.96 -30.64
C PRO A 222 -0.30 16.54 -31.72
N LEU A 223 0.93 16.17 -31.34
CA LEU A 223 1.94 15.64 -32.25
C LEU A 223 1.89 14.12 -32.41
N LEU A 224 1.01 13.44 -31.66
CA LEU A 224 0.79 12.01 -31.81
C LEU A 224 -0.19 11.71 -32.95
N GLU A 225 0.00 10.54 -33.55
CA GLU A 225 -0.98 9.88 -34.41
C GLU A 225 -2.16 9.40 -33.54
N ASN A 226 -3.37 9.47 -34.12
CA ASN A 226 -4.59 8.95 -33.48
C ASN A 226 -4.72 7.47 -33.76
#